data_AF-A0A8H7VUS2-F1
#
_entry.id   AF-A0A8H7VUS2-F1
#
_cell.length_a   1.000
_cell.length_b   1.000
_cell.length_c   1.000
_cell.angle_alpha   90.00
_cell.angle_beta   90.00
_cell.angle_gamma   90.00
#
_symmetry.space_group_name_H-M   'P 1'
#
loop_
_entity.id
_entity.type
_entity.pdbx_description
1 polymer ?
#
loop_
_entity_poly.entity_id
_entity_poly.type
_entity_poly.pdbx_seq_one_letter_code
_entity_poly.pdbx_strand_id
1 'polypeptide(L)'
;MSTSKGIGSFGSTALLVSSMTGPGLATIPALFQQSGWVAPVFIFIIVAFLSGCSALFVCEALSNIRGNEKFQAKVELTTIAQVYLGTKYHYFFQLMLFLALQSVNVASIIIAAQTFDNMLVTIFKGTCGLGVYPGGWFCISGDESFNPDDYFIFTFGFLLTAVMVVPLGFFSLVENIVVQMTSFIVLAAILVQWTVEFAQEGLKSELLPASGSNSTMVLGIVIFNYSFITTIPSWVNSLKPEVNIHKCLWISVIISTIFYILLGVCGSMAYQMSASSDILDILSSRGSTVAMVTSYLFPVCALVTSIPVFTIVIRSNLLRGEICSPTWAIFWAIVFPWFVCIPLQTKDWINTIQNWSSLFFQS
;
A
#
# COMPACT_ATOMS: atom_id res chain seq x y z
N MET A 1 3.62 -26.84 -25.70
CA MET A 1 2.87 -26.33 -24.53
C MET A 1 2.84 -24.82 -24.61
N SER A 2 1.73 -24.23 -25.06
CA SER A 2 1.57 -22.77 -24.99
C SER A 2 1.45 -22.40 -23.52
N THR A 3 2.51 -21.83 -22.95
CA THR A 3 2.43 -21.15 -21.65
C THR A 3 1.37 -20.07 -21.75
N SER A 4 0.18 -20.35 -21.23
CA SER A 4 -0.88 -19.35 -21.06
C SER A 4 -0.29 -18.16 -20.31
N LYS A 5 -0.21 -17.00 -20.98
CA LYS A 5 0.21 -15.74 -20.35
C LYS A 5 -0.86 -15.34 -19.35
N GLY A 6 -0.54 -15.36 -18.07
CA GLY A 6 -1.44 -15.04 -16.98
C GLY A 6 -0.78 -15.24 -15.62
N ILE A 7 -1.44 -14.78 -14.57
CA ILE A 7 -0.99 -14.84 -13.18
C ILE A 7 -1.32 -16.22 -12.61
N GLY A 8 -0.32 -16.92 -12.07
CA GLY A 8 -0.50 -18.19 -11.34
C GLY A 8 -0.92 -17.99 -9.88
N SER A 9 -1.17 -19.07 -9.15
CA SER A 9 -1.66 -19.00 -7.76
C SER A 9 -0.69 -18.29 -6.82
N PHE A 10 0.61 -18.59 -6.90
CA PHE A 10 1.61 -17.92 -6.07
C PHE A 10 1.74 -16.43 -6.40
N GLY A 11 1.76 -16.07 -7.69
CA GLY A 11 1.73 -14.67 -8.11
C GLY A 11 0.47 -13.94 -7.66
N SER A 12 -0.67 -14.63 -7.64
CA SER A 12 -1.93 -14.08 -7.12
C SER A 12 -1.84 -13.78 -5.63
N THR A 13 -1.30 -14.71 -4.84
CA THR A 13 -1.09 -14.48 -3.41
C THR A 13 -0.13 -13.32 -3.18
N ALA A 14 1.01 -13.29 -3.87
CA ALA A 14 1.97 -12.22 -3.76
C ALA A 14 1.35 -10.85 -4.08
N LEU A 15 0.62 -10.74 -5.19
CA LEU A 15 -0.05 -9.51 -5.59
C LEU A 15 -1.10 -9.06 -4.56
N LEU A 16 -1.96 -9.96 -4.11
CA LEU A 16 -3.02 -9.61 -3.15
C LEU A 16 -2.45 -9.22 -1.79
N VAL A 17 -1.44 -9.94 -1.30
CA VAL A 17 -0.76 -9.58 -0.05
C VAL A 17 -0.06 -8.23 -0.18
N SER A 18 0.65 -7.96 -1.28
CA SER A 18 1.27 -6.65 -1.51
C SER A 18 0.26 -5.51 -1.58
N SER A 19 -0.89 -5.73 -2.22
CA SER A 19 -1.99 -4.76 -2.24
C SER A 19 -2.58 -4.49 -0.86
N MET A 20 -2.61 -5.51 0.02
CA MET A 20 -3.09 -5.37 1.39
C MET A 20 -2.06 -4.74 2.32
N THR A 21 -0.77 -5.04 2.15
CA THR A 21 0.33 -4.65 3.07
C THR A 21 0.52 -3.13 3.09
N GLY A 22 0.48 -2.48 1.92
CA GLY A 22 0.36 -1.02 1.78
C GLY A 22 1.28 -0.14 2.65
N PRO A 23 1.02 1.17 2.70
CA PRO A 23 1.74 2.09 3.58
C PRO A 23 1.28 2.01 5.04
N GLY A 24 0.09 1.47 5.30
CA GLY A 24 -0.47 1.40 6.65
C GLY A 24 0.22 0.38 7.56
N LEU A 25 1.00 -0.57 7.03
CA LEU A 25 1.68 -1.57 7.86
C LEU A 25 2.70 -0.97 8.82
N ALA A 26 3.38 0.09 8.42
CA ALA A 26 4.43 0.74 9.22
C ALA A 26 3.87 1.46 10.47
N THR A 27 2.59 1.85 10.45
CA THR A 27 1.92 2.56 11.55
C THR A 27 1.15 1.64 12.51
N ILE A 28 1.03 0.34 12.17
CA ILE A 28 0.27 -0.63 12.99
C ILE A 28 0.81 -0.80 14.42
N PRO A 29 2.14 -0.87 14.66
CA PRO A 29 2.64 -0.96 16.02
C PRO A 29 2.21 0.23 16.91
N ALA A 30 2.32 1.46 16.39
CA ALA A 30 1.88 2.66 17.09
C ALA A 30 0.35 2.65 17.34
N LEU A 31 -0.43 2.11 16.40
CA LEU A 31 -1.87 1.94 16.57
C LEU A 31 -2.19 1.00 17.73
N PHE A 32 -1.55 -0.18 17.79
CA PHE A 32 -1.75 -1.17 18.86
C PHE A 32 -1.39 -0.61 20.24
N GLN A 33 -0.33 0.19 20.33
CA GLN A 33 0.07 0.83 21.59
C GLN A 33 -0.95 1.87 22.07
N GLN A 34 -1.53 2.66 21.16
CA GLN A 34 -2.53 3.70 21.52
C GLN A 34 -3.90 3.15 21.89
N SER A 35 -4.38 2.14 21.17
CA SER A 35 -5.72 1.57 21.34
C SER A 35 -5.76 0.38 22.29
N GLY A 36 -4.60 -0.16 22.65
CA GLY A 36 -4.48 -1.51 23.21
C GLY A 36 -4.70 -2.58 22.14
N TRP A 37 -4.45 -3.85 22.47
CA TRP A 37 -4.49 -4.93 21.48
C TRP A 37 -5.90 -5.44 21.17
N VAL A 38 -6.85 -5.34 22.12
CA VAL A 38 -8.18 -5.97 21.97
C VAL A 38 -8.96 -5.37 20.81
N ALA A 39 -9.01 -4.03 20.73
CA ALA A 39 -9.78 -3.35 19.69
C ALA A 39 -9.22 -3.59 18.27
N PRO A 40 -7.91 -3.39 17.99
CA PRO A 40 -7.33 -3.70 16.69
C PRO A 40 -7.50 -5.16 16.30
N VAL A 41 -7.20 -6.13 17.17
CA VAL A 41 -7.32 -7.56 16.80
C VAL A 41 -8.75 -7.91 16.41
N PHE A 42 -9.74 -7.44 17.18
CA PHE A 42 -11.14 -7.66 16.86
C PHE A 42 -11.55 -7.04 15.52
N ILE A 43 -11.17 -5.78 15.28
CA ILE A 43 -11.49 -5.07 14.04
C ILE A 43 -10.75 -5.68 12.83
N PHE A 44 -9.49 -6.07 12.97
CA PHE A 44 -8.72 -6.77 11.94
C PHE A 44 -9.41 -8.06 11.51
N ILE A 45 -9.88 -8.89 12.46
CA ILE A 45 -10.57 -10.15 12.15
C ILE A 45 -11.89 -9.90 11.41
N ILE A 46 -12.70 -8.95 11.90
CA ILE A 46 -14.00 -8.64 11.29
C ILE A 46 -13.83 -8.06 9.89
N VAL A 47 -12.98 -7.05 9.74
CA VAL A 47 -12.77 -6.40 8.44
C VAL A 47 -12.12 -7.35 7.46
N ALA A 48 -11.16 -8.20 7.89
CA ALA A 48 -10.59 -9.24 7.03
C ALA A 48 -11.66 -10.19 6.50
N PHE A 49 -12.58 -10.64 7.35
CA PHE A 49 -13.68 -11.51 6.94
C PHE A 49 -14.66 -10.81 6.00
N LEU A 50 -15.10 -9.60 6.35
CA LEU A 50 -16.05 -8.82 5.54
C LEU A 50 -15.46 -8.45 4.19
N SER A 51 -14.22 -7.96 4.13
CA SER A 51 -13.54 -7.62 2.88
C SER A 51 -13.29 -8.87 2.03
N GLY A 52 -12.98 -10.01 2.65
CA GLY A 52 -12.87 -11.30 1.96
C GLY A 52 -14.17 -11.72 1.28
N CYS A 53 -15.29 -11.66 2.01
CA CYS A 53 -16.62 -11.95 1.47
C CYS A 53 -17.04 -10.97 0.37
N SER A 54 -16.85 -9.67 0.58
CA SER A 54 -17.16 -8.61 -0.40
C SER A 54 -16.38 -8.80 -1.71
N ALA A 55 -15.09 -9.14 -1.62
CA ALA A 55 -14.28 -9.41 -2.80
C ALA A 55 -14.75 -10.66 -3.58
N LEU A 56 -15.26 -11.69 -2.90
CA LEU A 56 -15.88 -12.85 -3.56
C LEU A 56 -17.22 -12.48 -4.23
N PHE A 57 -18.04 -11.65 -3.59
CA PHE A 57 -19.26 -11.15 -4.22
C PHE A 57 -18.98 -10.32 -5.48
N VAL A 58 -17.91 -9.52 -5.49
CA VAL A 58 -17.46 -8.80 -6.69
C VAL A 58 -17.02 -9.79 -7.78
N CYS A 59 -16.28 -10.85 -7.43
CA CYS A 59 -15.92 -11.90 -8.40
C CYS A 59 -17.15 -12.56 -9.03
N GLU A 60 -18.17 -12.86 -8.22
CA GLU A 60 -19.42 -13.47 -8.68
C GLU A 60 -20.27 -12.50 -9.51
N ALA A 61 -20.30 -11.21 -9.15
CA ALA A 61 -20.96 -10.20 -9.97
C ALA A 61 -20.28 -10.07 -11.34
N LEU A 62 -18.94 -10.15 -11.39
CA LEU A 62 -18.18 -10.12 -12.63
C LEU A 62 -18.43 -11.33 -13.53
N SER A 63 -18.53 -12.55 -12.97
CA SER A 63 -18.78 -13.77 -13.75
C SER A 63 -20.20 -13.83 -14.31
N ASN A 64 -21.17 -13.22 -13.62
CA ASN A 64 -22.58 -13.19 -14.04
C ASN A 64 -22.88 -12.19 -15.18
N ILE A 65 -21.93 -11.35 -15.58
CA ILE A 65 -22.09 -10.49 -16.75
C ILE A 65 -22.07 -11.36 -18.01
N ARG A 66 -23.09 -11.21 -18.87
CA ARG A 66 -23.24 -12.00 -20.11
C ARG A 66 -21.95 -11.94 -20.94
N GLY A 67 -21.35 -13.10 -21.20
CA GLY A 67 -20.09 -13.24 -21.96
C GLY A 67 -18.81 -13.09 -21.12
N ASN A 68 -18.91 -12.92 -19.80
CA ASN A 68 -17.77 -12.79 -18.89
C ASN A 68 -17.64 -13.93 -17.86
N GLU A 69 -18.29 -15.07 -18.09
CA GLU A 69 -18.31 -16.23 -17.18
C GLU A 69 -16.91 -16.76 -16.81
N LYS A 70 -15.93 -16.55 -17.69
CA LYS A 70 -14.51 -16.90 -17.49
C LYS A 70 -13.59 -15.68 -17.48
N PHE A 71 -14.11 -14.50 -17.18
CA PHE A 71 -13.37 -13.23 -17.11
C PHE A 71 -12.68 -12.81 -18.42
N GLN A 72 -13.19 -13.29 -19.56
CA GLN A 72 -12.61 -13.06 -20.89
C GLN A 72 -12.87 -11.65 -21.41
N ALA A 73 -13.99 -11.03 -21.00
CA ALA A 73 -14.38 -9.68 -21.41
C ALA A 73 -13.61 -8.59 -20.65
N LYS A 74 -12.77 -8.97 -19.68
CA LYS A 74 -11.86 -8.06 -19.00
C LYS A 74 -12.58 -6.86 -18.36
N VAL A 75 -13.74 -7.13 -17.75
CA VAL A 75 -14.62 -6.12 -17.15
C VAL A 75 -13.98 -5.56 -15.88
N GLU A 76 -13.95 -4.23 -15.72
CA GLU A 76 -13.41 -3.55 -14.54
C GLU A 76 -14.53 -3.08 -13.60
N LEU A 77 -14.16 -2.63 -12.40
CA LEU A 77 -15.10 -2.32 -11.32
C LEU A 77 -16.18 -1.32 -11.74
N THR A 78 -15.80 -0.28 -12.50
CA THR A 78 -16.73 0.81 -12.86
C THR A 78 -17.69 0.44 -13.97
N THR A 79 -17.33 -0.53 -14.81
CA THR A 79 -18.24 -1.11 -15.79
C THR A 79 -19.34 -1.92 -15.09
N ILE A 80 -19.04 -2.58 -13.97
CA ILE A 80 -20.08 -3.25 -13.14
C ILE A 80 -21.08 -2.20 -12.64
N ALA A 81 -20.58 -1.10 -12.07
CA ALA A 81 -21.45 -0.03 -11.57
C ALA A 81 -22.35 0.56 -12.68
N GLN A 82 -21.84 0.67 -13.90
CA GLN A 82 -22.63 1.11 -15.06
C GLN A 82 -23.75 0.13 -15.42
N VAL A 83 -23.46 -1.18 -15.42
CA VAL A 83 -24.44 -2.22 -15.79
C VAL A 83 -25.57 -2.31 -14.76
N TYR A 84 -25.27 -2.19 -13.46
CA TYR A 84 -26.27 -2.35 -12.41
C TYR A 84 -26.96 -1.05 -11.99
N LEU A 85 -26.25 0.09 -11.94
CA LEU A 85 -26.75 1.36 -11.41
C LEU A 85 -27.02 2.40 -12.51
N GLY A 86 -26.57 2.16 -13.74
CA GLY A 86 -26.76 3.04 -14.88
C GLY A 86 -25.66 4.09 -15.08
N THR A 87 -25.77 4.85 -16.17
CA THR A 87 -24.70 5.74 -16.66
C THR A 87 -24.41 6.97 -15.80
N LYS A 88 -25.37 7.48 -15.03
CA LYS A 88 -25.15 8.62 -14.12
C LYS A 88 -24.25 8.24 -12.95
N TYR A 89 -24.46 7.06 -12.39
CA TYR A 89 -23.68 6.56 -11.26
C TYR A 89 -22.28 6.09 -11.69
N HIS A 90 -22.11 5.67 -12.94
CA HIS A 90 -20.81 5.29 -13.49
C HIS A 90 -19.72 6.35 -13.26
N TYR A 91 -19.97 7.62 -13.60
CA TYR A 91 -19.00 8.70 -13.40
C TYR A 91 -18.70 8.96 -11.92
N PHE A 92 -19.71 8.85 -11.06
CA PHE A 92 -19.55 9.01 -9.62
C PHE A 92 -18.67 7.90 -9.03
N PHE A 93 -18.96 6.63 -9.33
CA PHE A 93 -18.16 5.49 -8.87
C PHE A 93 -16.74 5.52 -9.43
N GLN A 94 -16.55 5.97 -10.67
CA GLN A 94 -15.21 6.19 -11.18
C GLN A 94 -14.46 7.25 -10.40
N LEU A 95 -15.08 8.40 -10.13
CA LEU A 95 -14.42 9.46 -9.38
C LEU A 95 -14.03 8.96 -7.99
N MET A 96 -14.91 8.25 -7.30
CA MET A 96 -14.61 7.64 -5.99
C MET A 96 -13.46 6.64 -6.08
N LEU A 97 -13.49 5.70 -7.04
CA LEU A 97 -12.43 4.71 -7.22
C LEU A 97 -11.10 5.37 -7.56
N PHE A 98 -11.12 6.41 -8.40
CA PHE A 98 -9.94 7.18 -8.76
C PHE A 98 -9.34 7.85 -7.52
N LEU A 99 -10.15 8.55 -6.71
CA LEU A 99 -9.68 9.20 -5.48
C LEU A 99 -9.18 8.18 -4.46
N ALA A 100 -9.84 7.03 -4.32
CA ALA A 100 -9.43 5.94 -3.44
C ALA A 100 -8.04 5.39 -3.82
N LEU A 101 -7.83 5.03 -5.08
CA LEU A 101 -6.57 4.46 -5.56
C LEU A 101 -5.44 5.50 -5.61
N GLN A 102 -5.76 6.75 -5.96
CA GLN A 102 -4.78 7.84 -5.95
C GLN A 102 -4.31 8.18 -4.53
N SER A 103 -5.20 8.15 -3.54
CA SER A 103 -4.82 8.35 -2.13
C SER A 103 -3.76 7.35 -1.67
N VAL A 104 -3.98 6.06 -1.96
CA VAL A 104 -3.02 4.99 -1.63
C VAL A 104 -1.71 5.18 -2.39
N ASN A 105 -1.76 5.53 -3.67
CA ASN A 105 -0.56 5.82 -4.47
C ASN A 105 0.25 6.97 -3.91
N VAL A 106 -0.40 8.10 -3.60
CA VAL A 106 0.27 9.29 -3.07
C VAL A 106 0.92 8.99 -1.71
N ALA A 107 0.21 8.29 -0.81
CA ALA A 107 0.76 7.88 0.48
C ALA A 107 1.99 6.96 0.32
N SER A 108 1.90 5.96 -0.56
CA SER A 108 3.01 5.03 -0.83
C SER A 108 4.22 5.71 -1.46
N ILE A 109 4.02 6.68 -2.38
CA ILE A 109 5.12 7.43 -2.99
C ILE A 109 5.86 8.28 -1.94
N ILE A 110 5.13 8.97 -1.06
CA ILE A 110 5.72 9.83 -0.04
C ILE A 110 6.56 9.00 0.95
N ILE A 111 6.00 7.92 1.49
CA ILE A 111 6.73 7.07 2.45
C ILE A 111 7.95 6.41 1.79
N ALA A 112 7.83 5.95 0.55
CA ALA A 112 8.96 5.42 -0.20
C ALA A 112 10.06 6.49 -0.40
N ALA A 113 9.69 7.70 -0.79
CA ALA A 113 10.63 8.81 -0.97
C ALA A 113 11.38 9.16 0.33
N GLN A 114 10.65 9.30 1.45
CA GLN A 114 11.24 9.57 2.76
C GLN A 114 12.21 8.45 3.20
N THR A 115 11.83 7.19 2.95
CA THR A 115 12.70 6.05 3.24
C THR A 115 13.98 6.10 2.42
N PHE A 116 13.88 6.41 1.12
CA PHE A 116 15.06 6.53 0.27
C PHE A 116 15.95 7.71 0.66
N ASP A 117 15.38 8.83 1.09
CA ASP A 117 16.17 9.94 1.63
C ASP A 117 16.95 9.50 2.89
N ASN A 118 16.29 8.82 3.84
CA ASN A 118 16.97 8.28 5.03
C ASN A 118 18.06 7.25 4.65
N MET A 119 17.81 6.40 3.65
CA MET A 119 18.80 5.46 3.14
C MET A 119 20.01 6.18 2.51
N LEU A 120 19.77 7.22 1.73
CA LEU A 120 20.83 8.04 1.11
C LEU A 120 21.68 8.74 2.16
N VAL A 121 21.05 9.28 3.21
CA VAL A 121 21.74 9.86 4.37
C VAL A 121 22.64 8.83 5.04
N THR A 122 22.16 7.61 5.28
CA THR A 122 22.95 6.56 5.93
C THR A 122 24.13 6.09 5.06
N ILE A 123 23.96 5.97 3.74
CA ILE A 123 25.01 5.47 2.83
C ILE A 123 26.03 6.57 2.49
N PHE A 124 25.56 7.76 2.14
CA PHE A 124 26.39 8.85 1.60
C PHE A 124 26.67 9.96 2.62
N LYS A 125 26.17 9.83 3.85
CA LYS A 125 26.25 10.84 4.93
C LYS A 125 25.54 12.15 4.61
N GLY A 126 24.66 12.15 3.62
CA GLY A 126 23.79 13.27 3.30
C GLY A 126 22.92 13.03 2.08
N THR A 127 21.86 13.82 1.99
CA THR A 127 20.96 13.92 0.83
C THR A 127 20.60 15.39 0.63
N CYS A 128 20.15 15.75 -0.57
CA CYS A 128 19.74 17.11 -0.89
C CYS A 128 18.38 17.14 -1.57
N GLY A 129 17.72 18.28 -1.44
CA GLY A 129 16.49 18.60 -2.13
C GLY A 129 16.49 20.05 -2.61
N LEU A 130 15.63 20.33 -3.59
CA LEU A 130 15.38 21.69 -4.05
C LEU A 130 14.17 22.24 -3.31
N GLY A 131 14.39 23.22 -2.42
CA GLY A 131 13.37 23.89 -1.62
C GLY A 131 12.69 25.04 -2.38
N VAL A 132 11.38 25.13 -2.23
CA VAL A 132 10.56 26.32 -2.52
C VAL A 132 10.63 27.29 -1.34
N TYR A 133 10.51 26.77 -0.12
CA TYR A 133 10.60 27.54 1.12
C TYR A 133 11.22 26.67 2.22
N PRO A 134 12.46 26.94 2.66
CA PRO A 134 13.36 28.00 2.19
C PRO A 134 13.78 27.77 0.72
N GLY A 135 13.91 28.85 -0.04
CA GLY A 135 14.24 28.77 -1.47
C GLY A 135 15.70 28.36 -1.70
N GLY A 136 15.94 27.41 -2.61
CA GLY A 136 17.29 27.00 -3.04
C GLY A 136 17.59 25.53 -2.79
N TRP A 137 18.86 25.14 -2.92
CA TRP A 137 19.31 23.78 -2.61
C TRP A 137 19.53 23.64 -1.12
N PHE A 138 18.89 22.65 -0.52
CA PHE A 138 19.05 22.30 0.89
C PHE A 138 19.61 20.89 0.99
N CYS A 139 20.70 20.73 1.72
CA CYS A 139 21.34 19.44 1.94
C CYS A 139 21.38 19.16 3.43
N ILE A 140 20.90 17.98 3.81
CA ILE A 140 20.99 17.46 5.18
C ILE A 140 22.17 16.50 5.27
N SER A 141 22.84 16.48 6.42
CA SER A 141 23.99 15.62 6.69
C SER A 141 23.96 15.10 8.11
N GLY A 142 24.44 13.87 8.34
CA GLY A 142 24.37 13.23 9.65
C GLY A 142 22.97 12.69 9.98
N ASP A 143 22.52 12.80 11.23
CA ASP A 143 21.23 12.25 11.68
C ASP A 143 20.05 13.23 11.51
N GLU A 144 20.25 14.32 10.76
CA GLU A 144 19.21 15.31 10.51
C GLU A 144 18.28 14.86 9.38
N SER A 145 16.97 14.92 9.61
CA SER A 145 15.93 14.72 8.60
C SER A 145 15.47 16.04 8.01
N PHE A 146 14.86 16.01 6.82
CA PHE A 146 14.24 17.20 6.25
C PHE A 146 13.16 17.73 7.18
N ASN A 147 13.17 19.04 7.44
CA ASN A 147 12.18 19.66 8.30
C ASN A 147 10.78 19.54 7.69
N PRO A 148 9.78 19.03 8.43
CA PRO A 148 8.41 18.94 7.94
C PRO A 148 7.76 20.29 7.58
N ASP A 149 8.26 21.39 8.11
CA ASP A 149 7.69 22.71 7.81
C ASP A 149 8.19 23.31 6.48
N ASP A 150 9.25 22.74 5.91
CA ASP A 150 9.83 23.20 4.64
C ASP A 150 9.06 22.65 3.45
N TYR A 151 9.14 23.30 2.29
CA TYR A 151 8.51 22.84 1.06
C TYR A 151 9.59 22.52 0.03
N PHE A 152 9.69 21.25 -0.37
CA PHE A 152 10.60 20.81 -1.43
C PHE A 152 9.84 20.60 -2.74
N ILE A 153 10.50 20.84 -3.88
CA ILE A 153 10.04 20.46 -5.22
C ILE A 153 10.35 18.98 -5.45
N PHE A 154 11.60 18.60 -5.20
CA PHE A 154 12.04 17.22 -5.23
C PHE A 154 13.19 17.02 -4.24
N THR A 155 13.25 15.84 -3.65
CA THR A 155 14.42 15.32 -2.95
C THR A 155 15.09 14.25 -3.80
N PHE A 156 16.34 13.91 -3.50
CA PHE A 156 17.00 12.79 -4.21
C PHE A 156 16.28 11.46 -3.95
N GLY A 157 15.74 11.24 -2.75
CA GLY A 157 14.89 10.08 -2.46
C GLY A 157 13.66 10.03 -3.34
N PHE A 158 12.95 11.15 -3.51
CA PHE A 158 11.80 11.26 -4.41
C PHE A 158 12.15 10.93 -5.87
N LEU A 159 13.27 11.45 -6.38
CA LEU A 159 13.74 11.17 -7.74
C LEU A 159 14.10 9.68 -7.91
N LEU A 160 14.76 9.08 -6.92
CA LEU A 160 15.11 7.66 -6.93
C LEU A 160 13.85 6.78 -6.98
N THR A 161 12.84 7.09 -6.15
CA THR A 161 11.53 6.42 -6.20
C THR A 161 10.90 6.55 -7.58
N ALA A 162 10.92 7.74 -8.19
CA ALA A 162 10.36 7.97 -9.52
C ALA A 162 11.04 7.11 -10.59
N VAL A 163 12.37 7.04 -10.59
CA VAL A 163 13.14 6.23 -11.52
C VAL A 163 12.82 4.75 -11.40
N MET A 164 12.53 4.24 -10.19
CA MET A 164 12.18 2.84 -9.98
C MET A 164 10.72 2.53 -10.33
N VAL A 165 9.79 3.41 -9.97
CA VAL A 165 8.34 3.14 -10.05
C VAL A 165 7.76 3.49 -11.42
N VAL A 166 8.12 4.64 -12.00
CA VAL A 166 7.50 5.14 -13.24
C VAL A 166 7.63 4.16 -14.40
N PRO A 167 8.80 3.54 -14.67
CA PRO A 167 8.91 2.54 -15.74
C PRO A 167 7.98 1.35 -15.52
N LEU A 168 7.86 0.88 -14.27
CA LEU A 168 7.02 -0.26 -13.92
C LEU A 168 5.53 0.02 -14.16
N GLY A 169 5.08 1.27 -14.01
CA GLY A 169 3.70 1.68 -14.25
C GLY A 169 3.26 1.59 -15.72
N PHE A 170 4.19 1.55 -16.67
CA PHE A 170 3.86 1.41 -18.10
C PHE A 170 3.51 -0.03 -18.50
N PHE A 171 4.07 -1.03 -17.82
CA PHE A 171 3.84 -2.45 -18.11
C PHE A 171 2.43 -2.92 -17.71
N SER A 172 2.10 -4.16 -18.06
CA SER A 172 0.87 -4.83 -17.65
C SER A 172 1.03 -5.55 -16.31
N LEU A 173 -0.10 -5.91 -15.70
CA LEU A 173 -0.11 -6.62 -14.41
C LEU A 173 0.60 -7.99 -14.50
N VAL A 174 0.47 -8.67 -15.65
CA VAL A 174 1.12 -9.96 -15.90
C VAL A 174 2.63 -9.80 -16.05
N GLU A 175 3.11 -8.72 -16.66
CA GLU A 175 4.54 -8.45 -16.82
C GLU A 175 5.22 -8.09 -15.49
N ASN A 176 4.50 -7.39 -14.62
CA ASN A 176 5.00 -7.01 -13.28
C ASN A 176 4.90 -8.14 -12.25
N ILE A 177 4.32 -9.31 -12.58
CA ILE A 177 4.04 -10.35 -11.59
C ILE A 177 5.30 -10.93 -10.93
N VAL A 178 6.41 -10.97 -11.68
CA VAL A 178 7.69 -11.47 -11.16
C VAL A 178 8.20 -10.54 -10.05
N VAL A 179 8.08 -9.23 -10.24
CA VAL A 179 8.47 -8.23 -9.24
C VAL A 179 7.62 -8.39 -7.97
N GLN A 180 6.31 -8.65 -8.10
CA GLN A 180 5.44 -8.92 -6.94
C GLN A 180 5.85 -10.19 -6.19
N MET A 181 6.12 -11.27 -6.93
CA MET A 181 6.54 -12.55 -6.35
C MET A 181 7.83 -12.43 -5.56
N THR A 182 8.84 -11.76 -6.13
CA THR A 182 10.12 -11.51 -5.45
C THR A 182 9.89 -10.66 -4.20
N SER A 183 9.09 -9.60 -4.31
CA SER A 183 8.84 -8.67 -3.22
C SER A 183 8.10 -9.32 -2.06
N PHE A 184 7.15 -10.21 -2.35
CA PHE A 184 6.45 -10.97 -1.31
C PHE A 184 7.39 -11.90 -0.52
N ILE A 185 8.33 -12.58 -1.20
CA ILE A 185 9.31 -13.44 -0.52
C ILE A 185 10.22 -12.62 0.39
N VAL A 186 10.72 -11.49 -0.11
CA VAL A 186 11.59 -10.59 0.66
C VAL A 186 10.82 -9.96 1.81
N LEU A 187 9.58 -9.51 1.59
CA LEU A 187 8.70 -8.99 2.63
C LEU A 187 8.52 -10.01 3.76
N ALA A 188 8.17 -11.25 3.44
CA ALA A 188 8.02 -12.31 4.44
C ALA A 188 9.31 -12.52 5.25
N ALA A 189 10.48 -12.49 4.60
CA ALA A 189 11.77 -12.59 5.29
C ALA A 189 12.05 -11.40 6.20
N ILE A 190 11.74 -10.17 5.78
CA ILE A 190 11.86 -8.96 6.59
C ILE A 190 10.98 -9.06 7.84
N LEU A 191 9.72 -9.47 7.69
CA LEU A 191 8.80 -9.56 8.83
C LEU A 191 9.25 -10.62 9.84
N VAL A 192 9.75 -11.76 9.38
CA VAL A 192 10.36 -12.77 10.25
C VAL A 192 11.57 -12.19 10.98
N GLN A 193 12.45 -11.46 10.29
CA GLN A 193 13.62 -10.84 10.90
C GLN A 193 13.24 -9.78 11.93
N TRP A 194 12.25 -8.92 11.67
CA TRP A 194 11.76 -7.95 12.64
C TRP A 194 11.15 -8.62 13.87
N THR A 195 10.44 -9.74 13.69
CA THR A 195 9.93 -10.51 14.82
C THR A 195 11.06 -10.97 15.75
N VAL A 196 12.16 -11.43 15.16
CA VAL A 196 13.37 -11.83 15.92
C VAL A 196 14.00 -10.62 16.59
N GLU A 197 14.11 -9.49 15.89
CA GLU A 197 14.63 -8.23 16.46
C GLU A 197 13.81 -7.77 17.68
N PHE A 198 12.48 -7.75 17.55
CA PHE A 198 11.58 -7.38 18.64
C PHE A 198 11.72 -8.31 19.86
N ALA A 199 11.94 -9.60 19.61
CA ALA A 199 12.20 -10.56 20.67
C ALA A 199 13.56 -10.34 21.35
N GLN A 200 14.58 -9.89 20.61
CA GLN A 200 15.92 -9.59 21.12
C GLN A 200 15.97 -8.28 21.92
N GLU A 201 15.24 -7.24 21.49
CA GLU A 201 15.09 -5.98 22.24
C GLU A 201 14.37 -6.19 23.58
N GLY A 202 13.45 -7.17 23.62
CA GLY A 202 12.73 -7.58 24.81
C GLY A 202 11.28 -7.10 24.82
N LEU A 203 10.34 -8.05 24.86
CA LEU A 203 8.91 -7.79 24.79
C LEU A 203 8.36 -7.39 26.17
N LYS A 204 8.01 -6.11 26.33
CA LYS A 204 7.45 -5.53 27.56
C LYS A 204 5.93 -5.48 27.46
N SER A 205 5.24 -6.36 28.18
CA SER A 205 3.77 -6.41 28.23
C SER A 205 3.12 -5.14 28.78
N GLU A 206 3.86 -4.34 29.55
CA GLU A 206 3.41 -3.03 30.05
C GLU A 206 3.16 -2.02 28.94
N LEU A 207 3.83 -2.17 27.79
CA LEU A 207 3.70 -1.27 26.65
C LEU A 207 2.45 -1.53 25.81
N LEU A 208 1.82 -2.69 25.97
CA LEU A 208 0.63 -3.10 25.23
C LEU A 208 -0.52 -3.44 26.18
N PRO A 209 -1.26 -2.43 26.67
CA PRO A 209 -2.44 -2.68 27.49
C PRO A 209 -3.55 -3.38 26.68
N ALA A 210 -4.49 -4.02 27.38
CA ALA A 210 -5.65 -4.63 26.73
C ALA A 210 -6.56 -3.59 26.05
N SER A 211 -6.77 -2.46 26.72
CA SER A 211 -7.49 -1.30 26.20
C SER A 211 -6.63 -0.06 26.42
N GLY A 212 -6.43 0.71 25.36
CA GLY A 212 -5.71 1.97 25.37
C GLY A 212 -6.64 3.17 25.49
N SER A 213 -6.07 4.37 25.42
CA SER A 213 -6.77 5.64 25.60
C SER A 213 -7.44 6.17 24.33
N ASN A 214 -7.01 5.72 23.14
CA ASN A 214 -7.55 6.20 21.87
C ASN A 214 -7.65 5.07 20.84
N SER A 215 -8.89 4.79 20.41
CA SER A 215 -9.19 3.77 19.39
C SER A 215 -9.86 4.36 18.14
N THR A 216 -9.95 5.70 18.03
CA THR A 216 -10.73 6.37 16.99
C THR A 216 -10.20 6.09 15.58
N MET A 217 -8.88 5.93 15.43
CA MET A 217 -8.24 5.69 14.12
C MET A 217 -8.20 4.21 13.71
N VAL A 218 -8.51 3.27 14.63
CA VAL A 218 -8.36 1.83 14.38
C VAL A 218 -9.18 1.38 13.18
N LEU A 219 -10.46 1.75 13.14
CA LEU A 219 -11.36 1.32 12.07
C LEU A 219 -10.91 1.87 10.70
N GLY A 220 -10.55 3.15 10.63
CA GLY A 220 -10.12 3.80 9.39
C GLY A 220 -8.85 3.16 8.82
N ILE A 221 -7.82 2.98 9.65
CA ILE A 221 -6.55 2.37 9.24
C ILE A 221 -6.74 0.91 8.80
N VAL A 222 -7.58 0.13 9.51
CA VAL A 222 -7.84 -1.27 9.12
C VAL A 222 -8.60 -1.33 7.79
N ILE A 223 -9.65 -0.52 7.60
CA ILE A 223 -10.37 -0.46 6.31
C ILE A 223 -9.44 -0.05 5.19
N PHE A 224 -8.57 0.94 5.42
CA PHE A 224 -7.58 1.39 4.45
C PHE A 224 -6.68 0.24 3.97
N ASN A 225 -6.15 -0.56 4.89
CA ASN A 225 -5.31 -1.71 4.57
C ASN A 225 -6.05 -2.86 3.86
N TYR A 226 -7.35 -3.02 4.10
CA TYR A 226 -8.18 -4.02 3.42
C TYR A 226 -8.93 -3.49 2.19
N SER A 227 -8.60 -2.30 1.67
CA SER A 227 -9.20 -1.74 0.45
C SER A 227 -8.71 -2.40 -0.85
N PHE A 228 -8.21 -3.64 -0.78
CA PHE A 228 -7.72 -4.40 -1.94
C PHE A 228 -8.83 -4.79 -2.94
N ILE A 229 -10.11 -4.66 -2.55
CA ILE A 229 -11.28 -4.90 -3.40
C ILE A 229 -11.23 -4.13 -4.73
N THR A 230 -10.63 -2.94 -4.70
CA THR A 230 -10.43 -2.07 -5.87
C THR A 230 -9.54 -2.70 -6.94
N THR A 231 -8.68 -3.65 -6.57
CA THR A 231 -7.75 -4.36 -7.46
C THR A 231 -8.29 -5.70 -7.95
N ILE A 232 -9.38 -6.20 -7.36
CA ILE A 232 -9.92 -7.55 -7.63
C ILE A 232 -10.32 -7.74 -9.10
N PRO A 233 -11.07 -6.83 -9.76
CA PRO A 233 -11.45 -7.02 -11.15
C PRO A 233 -10.23 -7.14 -12.07
N SER A 234 -9.26 -6.24 -11.95
CA SER A 234 -8.01 -6.27 -12.71
C SER A 234 -7.17 -7.53 -12.46
N TRP A 235 -7.15 -8.02 -11.20
CA TRP A 235 -6.48 -9.27 -10.83
C TRP A 235 -7.13 -10.47 -11.51
N VAL A 236 -8.45 -10.65 -11.35
CA VAL A 236 -9.18 -11.79 -11.90
C VAL A 236 -9.13 -11.83 -13.43
N ASN A 237 -9.18 -10.66 -14.08
CA ASN A 237 -9.01 -10.49 -15.54
C ASN A 237 -7.64 -10.95 -16.08
N SER A 238 -6.66 -11.15 -15.20
CA SER A 238 -5.28 -11.48 -15.55
C SER A 238 -4.86 -12.89 -15.10
N LEU A 239 -5.79 -13.68 -14.55
CA LEU A 239 -5.51 -15.01 -14.02
C LEU A 239 -5.31 -16.07 -15.12
N LYS A 240 -4.50 -17.08 -14.79
CA LYS A 240 -4.52 -18.34 -15.55
C LYS A 240 -5.82 -19.12 -15.25
N PRO A 241 -6.37 -19.88 -16.22
CA PRO A 241 -7.62 -20.63 -16.04
C PRO A 241 -7.61 -21.67 -14.90
N GLU A 242 -6.43 -22.11 -14.49
CA GLU A 242 -6.21 -23.13 -13.45
C GLU A 242 -6.20 -22.57 -12.02
N VAL A 243 -6.24 -21.24 -11.86
CA VAL A 243 -6.11 -20.59 -10.56
C VAL A 243 -7.46 -20.60 -9.84
N ASN A 244 -7.48 -21.18 -8.63
CA ASN A 244 -8.65 -21.11 -7.77
C ASN A 244 -8.70 -19.76 -7.05
N ILE A 245 -9.67 -18.92 -7.44
CA ILE A 245 -9.89 -17.56 -6.91
C ILE A 245 -10.13 -17.59 -5.40
N HIS A 246 -11.05 -18.43 -4.92
CA HIS A 246 -11.40 -18.52 -3.49
C HIS A 246 -10.18 -18.86 -2.62
N LYS A 247 -9.40 -19.86 -3.04
CA LYS A 247 -8.22 -20.30 -2.30
C LYS A 247 -7.16 -19.19 -2.26
N CYS A 248 -6.87 -18.55 -3.39
CA CYS A 248 -5.87 -17.48 -3.44
C CYS A 248 -6.29 -16.29 -2.58
N LEU A 249 -7.56 -15.91 -2.63
CA LEU A 249 -8.10 -14.77 -1.90
C LEU A 249 -8.01 -15.00 -0.38
N TRP A 250 -8.56 -16.11 0.13
CA TRP A 250 -8.53 -16.39 1.57
C TRP A 250 -7.12 -16.60 2.12
N ILE A 251 -6.23 -17.27 1.38
CA ILE A 251 -4.82 -17.40 1.78
C ILE A 251 -4.18 -16.02 1.93
N SER A 252 -4.43 -15.12 0.98
CA SER A 252 -3.84 -13.77 1.00
C SER A 252 -4.36 -12.93 2.16
N VAL A 253 -5.67 -12.99 2.43
CA VAL A 253 -6.30 -12.29 3.56
C VAL A 253 -5.75 -12.82 4.89
N ILE A 254 -5.63 -14.13 5.05
CA ILE A 254 -5.10 -14.75 6.28
C ILE A 254 -3.63 -14.38 6.49
N ILE A 255 -2.78 -14.47 5.46
CA ILE A 255 -1.36 -14.09 5.55
C ILE A 255 -1.23 -12.62 5.97
N SER A 256 -1.97 -11.73 5.32
CA SER A 256 -1.92 -10.29 5.62
C SER A 256 -2.40 -10.00 7.05
N THR A 257 -3.49 -10.65 7.49
CA THR A 257 -4.00 -10.52 8.87
C THR A 257 -2.97 -10.97 9.89
N ILE A 258 -2.29 -12.09 9.65
CA ILE A 258 -1.24 -12.60 10.53
C ILE A 258 -0.08 -11.61 10.61
N PHE A 259 0.39 -11.08 9.46
CA PHE A 259 1.44 -10.07 9.43
C PHE A 259 1.07 -8.83 10.23
N TYR A 260 -0.17 -8.34 10.08
CA TYR A 260 -0.65 -7.19 10.83
C TYR A 260 -0.71 -7.40 12.33
N ILE A 261 -1.28 -8.50 12.78
CA ILE A 261 -1.39 -8.80 14.21
C ILE A 261 -0.01 -9.04 14.81
N LEU A 262 0.84 -9.79 14.12
CA LEU A 262 2.17 -10.12 14.60
C LEU A 262 3.02 -8.85 14.76
N LEU A 263 3.07 -8.00 13.74
CA LEU A 263 3.80 -6.74 13.81
C LEU A 263 3.20 -5.77 14.83
N GLY A 264 1.88 -5.67 14.87
CA GLY A 264 1.18 -4.82 15.83
C GLY A 264 1.52 -5.19 17.26
N VAL A 265 1.43 -6.48 17.62
CA VAL A 265 1.70 -6.97 18.98
C VAL A 265 3.20 -6.92 19.29
N CYS A 266 4.05 -7.53 18.47
CA CYS A 266 5.48 -7.61 18.77
C CYS A 266 6.17 -6.23 18.71
N GLY A 267 5.83 -5.40 17.73
CA GLY A 267 6.40 -4.07 17.57
C GLY A 267 6.03 -3.12 18.72
N SER A 268 4.74 -3.12 19.13
CA SER A 268 4.28 -2.29 20.25
C SER A 268 4.83 -2.72 21.61
N MET A 269 5.14 -4.01 21.79
CA MET A 269 5.75 -4.52 23.01
C MET A 269 7.27 -4.28 23.07
N ALA A 270 7.95 -4.12 21.93
CA ALA A 270 9.40 -3.93 21.89
C ALA A 270 9.80 -2.48 22.11
N TYR A 271 9.10 -1.54 21.46
CA TYR A 271 9.49 -0.13 21.44
C TYR A 271 8.38 0.78 21.98
N GLN A 272 8.77 1.84 22.68
CA GLN A 272 7.86 2.92 23.06
C GLN A 272 7.62 3.84 21.86
N MET A 273 6.38 3.94 21.41
CA MET A 273 5.97 4.73 20.24
C MET A 273 4.97 5.82 20.63
N SER A 274 5.04 6.94 19.93
CA SER A 274 4.01 7.99 19.93
C SER A 274 2.98 7.72 18.83
N ALA A 275 1.91 8.51 18.81
CA ALA A 275 0.83 8.33 17.84
C ALA A 275 1.21 8.51 16.37
N SER A 276 2.25 9.33 16.14
CA SER A 276 2.80 9.65 14.81
C SER A 276 4.08 8.87 14.50
N SER A 277 4.47 7.91 15.36
CA SER A 277 5.70 7.15 15.16
C SER A 277 5.55 6.13 14.04
N ASP A 278 6.56 6.07 13.18
CA ASP A 278 6.74 5.01 12.19
C ASP A 278 7.75 3.98 12.73
N ILE A 279 7.44 2.68 12.62
CA ILE A 279 8.35 1.62 13.06
C ILE A 279 9.66 1.59 12.25
N LEU A 280 9.63 2.05 11.00
CA LEU A 280 10.80 2.12 10.11
C LEU A 280 11.85 3.10 10.65
N ASP A 281 11.41 4.24 11.18
CA ASP A 281 12.29 5.24 11.78
C ASP A 281 12.94 4.72 13.07
N ILE A 282 12.17 3.97 13.88
CA ILE A 282 12.70 3.36 15.10
C ILE A 282 13.70 2.25 14.78
N LEU A 283 13.39 1.38 13.83
CA LEU A 283 14.29 0.28 13.44
C LEU A 283 15.56 0.77 12.74
N SER A 284 15.48 1.84 11.97
CA SER A 284 16.66 2.46 11.36
C SER A 284 17.57 3.16 12.36
N SER A 285 17.01 3.77 13.41
CA SER A 285 17.80 4.52 14.41
C SER A 285 18.26 3.71 15.62
N ARG A 286 17.45 2.76 16.08
CA ARG A 286 17.68 2.02 17.35
C ARG A 286 17.85 0.52 17.18
N GLY A 287 17.47 -0.04 16.03
CA GLY A 287 17.59 -1.47 15.76
C GLY A 287 19.02 -1.91 15.47
N SER A 288 19.22 -3.23 15.40
CA SER A 288 20.45 -3.83 14.89
C SER A 288 20.76 -3.37 13.46
N THR A 289 22.00 -3.55 13.00
CA THR A 289 22.37 -3.27 11.61
C THR A 289 21.50 -4.05 10.61
N VAL A 290 21.06 -5.26 10.97
CA VAL A 290 20.14 -6.04 10.13
C VAL A 290 18.77 -5.37 10.08
N ALA A 291 18.23 -4.95 11.23
CA ALA A 291 16.95 -4.24 11.31
C ALA A 291 16.96 -2.89 10.57
N MET A 292 18.09 -2.18 10.61
CA MET A 292 18.30 -0.95 9.85
C MET A 292 18.30 -1.21 8.34
N VAL A 293 18.98 -2.26 7.87
CA VAL A 293 18.97 -2.60 6.43
C VAL A 293 17.58 -3.04 5.98
N THR A 294 16.88 -3.84 6.78
CA THR A 294 15.55 -4.32 6.44
C THR A 294 14.48 -3.23 6.55
N SER A 295 14.67 -2.19 7.38
CA SER A 295 13.78 -1.02 7.41
C SER A 295 13.87 -0.16 6.15
N TYR A 296 15.03 -0.10 5.49
CA TYR A 296 15.14 0.52 4.16
C TYR A 296 14.64 -0.39 3.03
N LEU A 297 14.79 -1.71 3.16
CA LEU A 297 14.33 -2.66 2.14
C LEU A 297 12.81 -2.87 2.16
N PHE A 298 12.16 -2.72 3.32
CA PHE A 298 10.72 -2.92 3.46
C PHE A 298 9.90 -2.03 2.52
N PRO A 299 10.10 -0.69 2.47
CA PRO A 299 9.34 0.18 1.57
C PRO A 299 9.56 -0.14 0.09
N VAL A 300 10.73 -0.65 -0.29
CA VAL A 300 10.97 -1.15 -1.65
C VAL A 300 10.07 -2.35 -1.95
N CYS A 301 9.99 -3.31 -1.04
CA CYS A 301 9.20 -4.52 -1.27
C CYS A 301 7.69 -4.30 -1.10
N ALA A 302 7.26 -3.49 -0.14
CA ALA A 302 5.85 -3.27 0.16
C ALA A 302 5.21 -2.13 -0.65
N LEU A 303 5.94 -1.02 -0.86
CA LEU A 303 5.38 0.21 -1.44
C LEU A 303 5.78 0.39 -2.89
N VAL A 304 7.09 0.38 -3.20
CA VAL A 304 7.60 0.60 -4.56
C VAL A 304 7.02 -0.41 -5.56
N THR A 305 6.74 -1.62 -5.10
CA THR A 305 6.18 -2.67 -5.98
C THR A 305 4.66 -2.60 -6.09
N SER A 306 3.95 -2.08 -5.08
CA SER A 306 2.49 -1.94 -5.12
C SER A 306 2.03 -0.69 -5.90
N ILE A 307 2.81 0.40 -5.93
CA ILE A 307 2.47 1.62 -6.69
C ILE A 307 2.20 1.33 -8.18
N PRO A 308 3.06 0.57 -8.91
CA PRO A 308 2.78 0.20 -10.30
C PRO A 308 1.48 -0.60 -10.46
N VAL A 309 1.14 -1.47 -9.50
CA VAL A 309 -0.10 -2.27 -9.54
C VAL A 309 -1.30 -1.34 -9.50
N PHE A 310 -1.37 -0.45 -8.52
CA PHE A 310 -2.46 0.53 -8.42
C PHE A 310 -2.53 1.44 -9.64
N THR A 311 -1.38 1.90 -10.13
CA THR A 311 -1.28 2.71 -11.36
C THR A 311 -1.86 1.99 -12.58
N ILE A 312 -1.57 0.70 -12.75
CA ILE A 312 -2.11 -0.14 -13.83
C ILE A 312 -3.62 -0.32 -13.68
N VAL A 313 -4.13 -0.50 -12.45
CA VAL A 313 -5.56 -0.61 -12.15
C VAL A 313 -6.29 0.68 -12.49
N ILE A 314 -5.77 1.85 -12.09
CA ILE A 314 -6.34 3.16 -12.42
C ILE A 314 -6.40 3.34 -13.93
N ARG A 315 -5.29 3.08 -14.64
CA ARG A 315 -5.22 3.19 -16.10
C ARG A 315 -6.25 2.27 -16.77
N SER A 316 -6.38 1.03 -16.29
CA SER A 316 -7.33 0.05 -16.85
C SER A 316 -8.78 0.47 -16.64
N ASN A 317 -9.12 1.00 -15.45
CA ASN A 317 -10.46 1.52 -15.19
C ASN A 317 -10.77 2.77 -16.03
N LEU A 318 -9.81 3.69 -16.22
CA LEU A 318 -10.03 4.89 -17.04
C LEU A 318 -10.22 4.55 -18.53
N LEU A 319 -9.48 3.57 -19.04
CA LEU A 319 -9.56 3.11 -20.43
C LEU A 319 -10.83 2.30 -20.70
N ARG A 320 -11.12 1.30 -19.87
CA ARG A 320 -12.24 0.36 -20.07
C ARG A 320 -13.57 0.94 -19.60
N GLY A 321 -13.55 1.95 -18.75
CA GLY A 321 -14.73 2.77 -18.44
C GLY A 321 -15.07 3.77 -19.55
N GLU A 322 -14.29 3.85 -20.64
CA GLU A 322 -14.50 4.80 -21.75
C GLU A 322 -14.50 6.29 -21.33
N ILE A 323 -13.82 6.62 -20.22
CA ILE A 323 -13.81 7.99 -19.66
C ILE A 323 -12.69 8.83 -20.24
N CYS A 324 -11.54 8.21 -20.50
CA CYS A 324 -10.34 8.91 -20.96
C CYS A 324 -9.71 8.22 -22.17
N SER A 325 -9.16 9.02 -23.08
CA SER A 325 -8.26 8.53 -24.13
C SER A 325 -6.99 7.90 -23.52
N PRO A 326 -6.27 7.04 -24.26
CA PRO A 326 -5.05 6.39 -23.77
C PRO A 326 -3.98 7.33 -23.21
N THR A 327 -3.77 8.49 -23.85
CA THR A 327 -2.79 9.48 -23.40
C THR A 327 -3.18 10.09 -22.05
N TRP A 328 -4.45 10.45 -21.89
CA TRP A 328 -4.97 11.01 -20.64
C TRP A 328 -5.02 9.96 -19.52
N ALA A 329 -5.33 8.70 -19.84
CA ALA A 329 -5.29 7.62 -18.86
C ALA A 329 -3.86 7.40 -18.31
N ILE A 330 -2.83 7.51 -19.16
CA ILE A 330 -1.42 7.48 -18.74
C ILE A 330 -1.10 8.67 -17.84
N PHE A 331 -1.49 9.88 -18.24
CA PHE A 331 -1.25 11.09 -17.45
C PHE A 331 -1.86 10.97 -16.05
N TRP A 332 -3.15 10.66 -15.95
CA TRP A 332 -3.87 10.58 -14.68
C TRP A 332 -3.39 9.43 -13.79
N ALA A 333 -3.04 8.29 -14.38
CA ALA A 333 -2.60 7.14 -13.60
C ALA A 333 -1.14 7.25 -13.15
N ILE A 334 -0.23 7.63 -14.06
CA ILE A 334 1.21 7.53 -13.84
C ILE A 334 1.80 8.87 -13.43
N VAL A 335 1.46 9.98 -14.10
CA VAL A 335 2.18 11.26 -13.98
C VAL A 335 1.58 12.15 -12.88
N PHE A 336 0.25 12.27 -12.85
CA PHE A 336 -0.49 13.10 -11.92
C PHE A 336 -0.14 12.86 -10.44
N PRO A 337 -0.09 11.61 -9.92
CA PRO A 337 0.27 11.39 -8.51
C PRO A 337 1.62 11.98 -8.11
N TRP A 338 2.63 11.98 -8.98
CA TRP A 338 3.94 12.59 -8.65
C TRP A 338 3.83 14.09 -8.43
N PHE A 339 3.05 14.80 -9.24
CA PHE A 339 2.83 16.23 -9.05
C PHE A 339 2.05 16.52 -7.76
N VAL A 340 1.11 15.65 -7.39
CA VAL A 340 0.34 15.77 -6.14
C VAL A 340 1.22 15.50 -4.91
N CYS A 341 2.20 14.60 -5.02
CA CYS A 341 3.14 14.33 -3.93
C CYS A 341 4.04 15.53 -3.59
N ILE A 342 4.42 16.38 -4.56
CA ILE A 342 5.34 17.50 -4.34
C ILE A 342 4.92 18.41 -3.16
N PRO A 343 3.69 18.94 -3.09
CA PRO A 343 3.26 19.77 -1.95
C PRO A 343 2.92 18.96 -0.68
N LEU A 344 2.73 17.64 -0.79
CA LEU A 344 2.29 16.78 0.30
C LEU A 344 3.42 16.04 1.01
N GLN A 345 4.61 15.99 0.39
CA GLN A 345 5.76 15.24 0.89
C GLN A 345 6.30 15.76 2.22
N THR A 346 6.03 17.03 2.56
CA THR A 346 6.67 17.68 3.69
C THR A 346 5.87 17.72 4.98
N LYS A 347 4.58 17.39 5.06
CA LYS A 347 3.85 17.46 6.35
C LYS A 347 3.22 16.12 6.74
N ASP A 348 2.72 16.01 7.98
CA ASP A 348 1.93 14.86 8.49
C ASP A 348 0.53 14.73 7.80
N TRP A 349 0.46 15.13 6.53
CA TRP A 349 -0.69 14.91 5.67
C TRP A 349 -0.93 13.43 5.42
N ILE A 350 0.07 12.56 5.57
CA ILE A 350 -0.05 11.12 5.30
C ILE A 350 -1.14 10.50 6.19
N ASN A 351 -1.05 10.69 7.51
CA ASN A 351 -2.03 10.18 8.46
C ASN A 351 -3.42 10.78 8.23
N THR A 352 -3.48 12.05 7.84
CA THR A 352 -4.73 12.74 7.51
C THR A 352 -5.36 12.18 6.22
N ILE A 353 -4.58 12.03 5.15
CA ILE A 353 -5.01 11.49 3.87
C ILE A 353 -5.47 10.05 4.02
N GLN A 354 -4.74 9.22 4.76
CA GLN A 354 -5.13 7.83 5.02
C GLN A 354 -6.48 7.78 5.74
N ASN A 355 -6.64 8.48 6.87
CA ASN A 355 -7.88 8.47 7.64
C ASN A 355 -9.10 9.04 6.88
N TRP A 356 -8.94 10.19 6.22
CA TRP A 356 -10.05 10.81 5.49
C TRP A 356 -10.38 10.05 4.20
N SER A 357 -9.37 9.57 3.46
CA SER A 357 -9.67 8.77 2.27
C SER A 357 -10.32 7.44 2.60
N SER A 358 -9.96 6.81 3.73
CA SER A 358 -10.60 5.57 4.14
C SER A 358 -12.08 5.77 4.46
N LEU A 359 -12.42 6.88 5.11
CA LEU A 359 -13.80 7.20 5.52
C LEU A 359 -14.71 7.61 4.36
N PHE A 360 -14.18 8.27 3.34
CA PHE A 360 -15.00 8.85 2.28
C PHE A 360 -14.95 8.08 0.95
N PHE A 361 -13.83 7.41 0.66
CA PHE A 361 -13.61 6.83 -0.67
C PHE A 361 -13.43 5.30 -0.65
N GLN A 362 -13.14 4.70 0.51
CA GLN A 362 -12.82 3.27 0.62
C GLN A 362 -13.76 2.48 1.54
N SER A 363 -14.66 3.17 2.25
CA SER A 363 -15.66 2.60 3.16
C SER A 363 -16.85 1.96 2.44
#